data_AF-A0A752M0L1-F1
#
_entry.id   AF-A0A752M0L1-F1
#
_cell.length_a   1.000
_cell.length_b   1.000
_cell.length_c   1.000
_cell.angle_alpha   90.00
_cell.angle_beta   90.00
_cell.angle_gamma   90.00
#
_symmetry.space_group_name_H-M   'P 1'
#
loop_
_entity.id
_entity.type
_entity.pdbx_description
1 polymer ?
#
loop_
_entity_poly.entity_id
_entity_poly.type
_entity_poly.pdbx_seq_one_letter_code
_entity_poly.pdbx_strand_id
1 'polypeptide(L)' 'TFYLSLLRSEARHYQDYLALAQQISAEDISARVRYFGEVEADLILSPDREFRFHSGVPAAG' A
#
# COMPACT_ATOMS: atom_id res chain seq x y z
N THR A 1 -19.58 -4.22 -10.38
CA THR A 1 -19.95 -3.54 -9.11
C THR A 1 -18.96 -2.42 -8.83
N PHE A 2 -19.33 -1.47 -7.99
CA PHE A 2 -18.51 -0.29 -7.69
C PHE A 2 -17.07 -0.62 -7.23
N TYR A 3 -16.89 -1.57 -6.30
CA TYR A 3 -15.55 -1.97 -5.83
C TYR A 3 -14.69 -2.62 -6.92
N LEU A 4 -15.28 -3.30 -7.89
CA LEU A 4 -14.52 -3.91 -8.99
C LEU A 4 -13.95 -2.85 -9.95
N SER A 5 -14.68 -1.76 -10.19
CA SER A 5 -14.13 -0.63 -10.97
C SER A 5 -12.99 0.07 -10.23
N LEU A 6 -13.10 0.24 -8.90
CA LEU A 6 -12.04 0.83 -8.08
C LEU A 6 -10.78 -0.02 -8.11
N LEU A 7 -10.90 -1.35 -7.92
CA LEU A 7 -9.77 -2.28 -7.96
C LEU A 7 -8.95 -2.14 -9.25
N ARG A 8 -9.63 -1.98 -10.40
CA ARG A 8 -8.95 -1.78 -11.70
C ARG A 8 -8.22 -0.45 -11.78
N SER A 9 -8.72 0.61 -11.14
CA SER A 9 -8.04 1.92 -11.13
C SER A 9 -6.83 1.88 -10.21
N GLU A 10 -6.98 1.37 -8.99
CA GLU A 10 -5.88 1.28 -8.02
C GLU A 10 -4.74 0.39 -8.54
N ALA A 11 -5.06 -0.68 -9.27
CA ALA A 11 -4.07 -1.53 -9.92
C ALA A 11 -3.18 -0.77 -10.92
N ARG A 12 -3.73 0.20 -11.65
CA ARG A 12 -2.94 1.05 -12.55
C ARG A 12 -2.17 2.10 -11.76
N HIS A 13 -2.83 2.74 -10.78
CA HIS A 13 -2.22 3.80 -9.98
C HIS A 13 -0.92 3.33 -9.29
N TYR A 14 -0.91 2.16 -8.65
CA TYR A 14 0.31 1.71 -7.96
C TYR A 14 1.47 1.45 -8.93
N GLN A 15 1.18 0.91 -10.11
CA GLN A 15 2.19 0.64 -11.15
C GLN A 15 2.78 1.95 -11.67
N ASP A 16 1.92 2.93 -11.95
CA ASP A 16 2.34 4.26 -12.43
C ASP A 16 3.22 4.97 -11.39
N TYR A 17 2.90 4.86 -10.09
CA TYR A 17 3.73 5.42 -9.03
C TYR A 17 5.11 4.77 -8.93
N LEU A 18 5.20 3.43 -9.01
CA LEU A 18 6.49 2.73 -8.98
C LEU A 18 7.33 3.06 -10.22
N ALA A 19 6.70 3.10 -11.39
CA ALA A 19 7.36 3.48 -12.63
C ALA A 19 7.90 4.90 -12.56
N LEU A 20 7.08 5.86 -12.12
CA LEU A 20 7.50 7.26 -11.97
C LEU A 20 8.64 7.39 -10.96
N ALA A 21 8.54 6.74 -9.79
CA ALA A 21 9.58 6.77 -8.77
C ALA A 21 10.93 6.24 -9.30
N GLN A 22 10.92 5.16 -10.09
CA GLN A 22 12.12 4.64 -10.71
C GLN A 22 12.66 5.55 -11.82
N GLN A 23 11.79 6.20 -12.60
CA GLN A 23 12.19 7.13 -13.67
C GLN A 23 12.91 8.38 -13.14
N ILE A 24 12.51 8.88 -11.98
CA ILE A 24 13.11 10.09 -11.38
C ILE A 24 14.30 9.79 -10.46
N SER A 25 14.53 8.51 -10.12
CA SER A 25 15.63 8.06 -9.28
C SER A 25 16.82 7.62 -10.13
N ALA A 26 18.02 8.07 -9.77
CA ALA A 26 19.26 7.54 -10.37
C ALA A 26 19.65 6.15 -9.81
N GLU A 27 19.05 5.76 -8.68
CA GLU A 27 19.30 4.49 -7.98
C GLU A 27 18.10 3.54 -8.11
N ASP A 28 18.35 2.23 -7.93
CA ASP A 28 17.29 1.22 -7.85
C ASP A 28 16.41 1.43 -6.60
N ILE A 29 15.09 1.46 -6.81
CA ILE A 29 14.14 1.72 -5.71
C ILE A 29 13.76 0.46 -4.92
N SER A 30 14.20 -0.74 -5.34
CA SER A 30 13.71 -2.01 -4.81
C SER A 30 13.99 -2.18 -3.32
N ALA A 31 15.13 -1.67 -2.83
CA ALA A 31 15.44 -1.65 -1.39
C ALA A 31 14.42 -0.82 -0.59
N ARG A 32 14.02 0.33 -1.14
CA ARG A 32 13.05 1.22 -0.50
C ARG A 32 11.63 0.67 -0.57
N VAL A 33 11.26 0.06 -1.69
CA VAL A 33 9.98 -0.64 -1.86
C VAL A 33 9.86 -1.77 -0.83
N ARG A 34 10.90 -2.60 -0.67
CA ARG A 34 10.92 -3.68 0.33
C ARG A 34 10.75 -3.14 1.75
N TYR A 35 11.53 -2.14 2.12
CA TYR A 35 11.45 -1.50 3.44
C TYR A 35 10.03 -1.02 3.76
N PHE A 36 9.38 -0.29 2.84
CA PHE A 36 8.02 0.19 3.08
C PHE A 36 6.98 -0.93 3.04
N GLY A 37 7.20 -1.99 2.26
CA GLY A 37 6.34 -3.17 2.27
C GLY A 37 6.35 -3.91 3.61
N GLU A 38 7.51 -4.00 4.26
CA GLU A 38 7.62 -4.57 5.62
C GLU A 38 6.87 -3.71 6.65
N VAL A 39 7.07 -2.39 6.62
CA VAL A 39 6.36 -1.46 7.51
C VAL A 39 4.84 -1.50 7.28
N GLU A 40 4.39 -1.56 6.02
CA GLU A 40 2.97 -1.64 5.68
C GLU A 40 2.33 -2.93 6.18
N ALA A 41 3.00 -4.07 5.98
CA ALA A 41 2.53 -5.37 6.47
C ALA A 41 2.36 -5.35 7.99
N ASP A 42 3.33 -4.80 8.73
CA ASP A 42 3.26 -4.68 10.18
C ASP A 42 2.06 -3.82 10.62
N LEU A 43 1.77 -2.71 9.92
CA LEU A 43 0.65 -1.84 10.22
C LEU A 43 -0.71 -2.50 9.95
N ILE A 44 -0.85 -3.19 8.81
CA ILE A 44 -2.10 -3.88 8.41
C ILE A 44 -2.41 -5.06 9.34
N LEU A 45 -1.38 -5.75 9.83
CA LEU A 45 -1.55 -6.94 10.69
C LEU A 45 -1.68 -6.59 12.18
N SER A 46 -1.31 -5.38 12.59
CA SER A 46 -1.40 -4.94 13.98
C SER A 46 -2.84 -4.62 14.41
N PRO A 47 -3.20 -4.79 15.70
CA PRO A 47 -4.49 -4.34 16.20
C PRO A 47 -4.69 -2.83 16.11
N ASP A 48 -5.88 -2.40 15.66
CA ASP A 48 -6.27 -0.99 15.55
C ASP A 48 -7.64 -0.75 16.21
N ARG A 49 -7.79 0.36 16.94
CA ARG A 49 -9.03 0.73 17.63
C ARG A 49 -10.00 1.46 16.71
N GLU A 50 -9.51 2.02 15.59
CA GLU A 50 -10.35 2.65 14.59
C GLU A 50 -10.57 1.72 13.39
N PHE A 51 -11.81 1.64 12.91
CA PHE A 51 -12.11 0.96 11.66
C PHE A 51 -12.08 1.95 10.49
N ARG A 52 -11.09 1.80 9.61
CA ARG A 52 -10.88 2.61 8.39
C ARG A 52 -10.58 1.68 7.22
N PHE A 53 -10.51 2.24 6.01
CA PHE A 53 -10.21 1.46 4.80
C PHE A 53 -8.81 0.83 4.82
N HIS A 54 -7.85 1.45 5.51
CA HIS A 54 -6.46 0.96 5.67
C HIS A 54 -6.07 0.80 7.15
N SER A 55 -7.03 0.68 8.07
CA SER A 55 -6.70 0.38 9.47
C SER A 55 -6.15 -1.03 9.60
N GLY A 56 -5.40 -1.28 10.68
CA GLY A 56 -5.02 -2.63 11.06
C GLY A 56 -6.23 -3.51 11.44
N VAL A 57 -5.96 -4.69 12.00
CA VAL A 57 -7.00 -5.62 12.46
C VAL A 57 -7.82 -4.95 13.58
N PRO A 58 -9.16 -4.85 13.48
CA PRO A 58 -9.94 -4.24 14.55
C PRO A 58 -9.70 -4.93 15.89
N ALA A 59 -9.23 -4.16 16.87
CA ALA A 59 -9.08 -4.63 18.25
C ALA A 59 -10.46 -5.01 18.78
N ALA A 60 -10.61 -6.23 19.30
CA ALA A 60 -11.85 -6.62 19.97
C ALA A 60 -12.12 -5.64 21.12
N GLY A 61 -13.35 -5.10 21.15
CA GLY A 61 -13.81 -4.20 22.20
C GLY A 61 -13.94 -4.87 23.55
#